data_AF-A0A072VCE2-F1
#
_entry.id   AF-A0A072VCE2-F1
#
_cell.length_a   1.000
_cell.length_b   1.000
_cell.length_c   1.000
_cell.angle_alpha   90.00
_cell.angle_beta   90.00
_cell.angle_gamma   90.00
#
_symmetry.space_group_name_H-M   'P 1'
#
loop_
_entity.id
_entity.type
_entity.pdbx_description
1 polymer ?
#
loop_
_entity_poly.entity_id
_entity_poly.type
_entity_poly.pdbx_seq_one_letter_code
_entity_poly.pdbx_strand_id
1 'polypeptide(L)'
;MSLIFVSNNANATKVYNESTFSTCERIFEYFTNSLPYLVRDLNEIYGFGIPLRRCCQHVDKLNILAQHRTNPRFICWCIQAMMKGTTLALDPSRIQDLPLMCNTTLTFPIYNGMDDCSN
;
A
#
# COMPACT_ATOMS: atom_id res chain seq x y z
N MET A 1 9.15 -5.89 -19.98
CA MET A 1 8.42 -4.63 -20.20
C MET A 1 8.71 -3.74 -19.01
N SER A 2 9.77 -2.95 -19.11
CA SER A 2 10.20 -2.03 -18.05
C SER A 2 9.41 -0.74 -18.18
N LEU A 3 8.70 -0.33 -17.12
CA LEU A 3 8.18 1.03 -17.02
C LEU A 3 9.31 1.91 -16.46
N ILE A 4 10.03 2.57 -17.36
CA ILE A 4 11.00 3.62 -17.02
C ILE A 4 10.19 4.90 -16.78
N PHE A 5 10.11 5.36 -15.52
CA PHE A 5 9.70 6.73 -15.24
C PHE A 5 10.93 7.63 -15.34
N VAL A 6 10.98 8.41 -16.42
CA VAL A 6 11.99 9.44 -16.68
C VAL A 6 11.97 10.46 -15.55
N SER A 7 13.09 10.63 -14.86
CA SER A 7 13.32 11.79 -13.97
C SER A 7 14.24 12.77 -14.68
N ASN A 8 13.67 13.83 -15.26
CA ASN A 8 14.41 15.01 -15.66
C ASN A 8 13.75 16.25 -15.04
N ASN A 9 14.62 17.12 -14.54
CA ASN A 9 14.42 18.48 -14.04
C ASN A 9 14.32 18.67 -12.52
N ALA A 10 15.22 19.54 -12.08
CA ALA A 10 15.41 20.05 -10.75
C ALA A 10 14.18 20.75 -10.19
N ASN A 11 14.10 20.72 -8.86
CA ASN A 11 13.12 21.29 -7.95
C ASN A 11 11.85 20.48 -7.68
N ALA A 12 11.85 19.94 -6.46
CA ALA A 12 10.75 19.37 -5.68
C ALA A 12 10.17 18.03 -6.16
N THR A 13 10.83 16.92 -5.81
CA THR A 13 10.13 15.71 -5.38
C THR A 13 11.09 14.78 -4.63
N LYS A 14 10.61 14.27 -3.49
CA LYS A 14 11.36 13.52 -2.49
C LYS A 14 11.83 12.18 -3.10
N VAL A 15 13.15 12.05 -3.29
CA VAL A 15 13.81 10.88 -3.89
C VAL A 15 13.48 9.63 -3.05
N TYR A 16 12.78 8.67 -3.65
CA TYR A 16 12.79 7.29 -3.16
C TYR A 16 14.19 6.73 -3.40
N ASN A 17 14.83 6.16 -2.37
CA ASN A 17 16.08 5.44 -2.57
C ASN A 17 15.83 4.16 -3.37
N GLU A 18 16.61 3.95 -4.43
CA GLU A 18 16.53 2.80 -5.33
C GLU A 18 16.60 1.45 -4.58
N SER A 19 17.31 1.41 -3.45
CA SER A 19 17.40 0.24 -2.57
C SER A 19 16.11 -0.10 -1.82
N THR A 20 15.28 0.88 -1.46
CA THR A 20 13.96 0.60 -0.84
C THR A 20 12.97 0.14 -1.90
N PHE A 21 13.03 0.70 -3.10
CA PHE A 21 12.18 0.25 -4.21
C PHE A 21 12.43 -1.22 -4.55
N SER A 22 13.69 -1.64 -4.72
CA SER A 22 14.02 -3.03 -5.04
C SER A 22 13.63 -4.01 -3.93
N THR A 23 13.71 -3.60 -2.67
CA THR A 23 13.34 -4.47 -1.53
C THR A 23 11.82 -4.58 -1.34
N CYS A 24 11.08 -3.51 -1.66
CA CYS A 24 9.63 -3.44 -1.46
C CYS A 24 8.81 -3.71 -2.72
N GLU A 25 9.44 -3.92 -3.88
CA GLU A 25 8.80 -4.01 -5.20
C GLU A 25 7.55 -4.91 -5.20
N ARG A 26 7.68 -6.12 -4.65
CA ARG A 26 6.56 -7.07 -4.60
C ARG A 26 5.40 -6.61 -3.70
N ILE A 27 5.72 -5.95 -2.59
CA ILE A 27 4.72 -5.38 -1.69
C ILE A 27 4.02 -4.21 -2.40
N PHE A 28 4.76 -3.41 -3.15
CA PHE A 28 4.21 -2.30 -3.91
C PHE A 28 3.26 -2.78 -5.00
N GLU A 29 3.68 -3.77 -5.78
CA GLU A 29 2.85 -4.40 -6.82
C GLU A 29 1.51 -4.89 -6.24
N TYR A 30 1.53 -5.54 -5.08
CA TYR A 30 0.29 -6.05 -4.48
C TYR A 30 -0.54 -4.91 -3.88
N PHE A 31 0.07 -4.02 -3.09
CA PHE A 31 -0.65 -3.00 -2.34
C PHE A 31 -1.28 -1.92 -3.22
N THR A 32 -0.68 -1.59 -4.37
CA THR A 32 -1.24 -0.60 -5.31
C THR A 32 -2.66 -0.92 -5.77
N ASN A 33 -3.05 -2.20 -5.80
CA ASN A 33 -4.42 -2.62 -6.12
C ASN A 33 -5.47 -2.18 -5.08
N SER A 34 -5.02 -1.80 -3.88
CA SER A 34 -5.89 -1.34 -2.78
C SER A 34 -6.01 0.19 -2.72
N LEU A 35 -5.12 0.93 -3.39
CA LEU A 35 -5.10 2.40 -3.33
C LEU A 35 -6.42 3.05 -3.78
N PRO A 36 -7.11 2.61 -4.85
CA PRO A 36 -8.38 3.22 -5.22
C PRO A 36 -9.46 3.13 -4.14
N TYR A 37 -9.39 2.12 -3.27
CA TYR A 37 -10.31 1.98 -2.15
C TYR A 37 -9.81 2.72 -0.90
N LEU A 38 -8.51 2.63 -0.61
CA LEU A 38 -7.92 3.11 0.65
C LEU A 38 -7.53 4.58 0.65
N VAL A 39 -7.25 5.19 -0.51
CA VAL A 39 -6.91 6.61 -0.58
C VAL A 39 -8.18 7.43 -0.65
N ARG A 40 -8.37 8.36 0.28
CA ARG A 40 -9.60 9.16 0.41
C ARG A 40 -10.00 9.81 -0.92
N ASP A 41 -9.07 10.54 -1.53
CA ASP A 41 -9.33 11.30 -2.75
C ASP A 41 -9.59 10.39 -3.97
N LEU A 42 -9.02 9.17 -3.98
CA LEU A 42 -9.27 8.20 -5.06
C LEU A 42 -10.59 7.46 -4.85
N ASN A 43 -10.99 7.22 -3.61
CA ASN A 43 -12.27 6.58 -3.31
C ASN A 43 -13.43 7.48 -3.73
N GLU A 44 -13.33 8.79 -3.52
CA GLU A 44 -14.36 9.75 -3.94
C GLU A 44 -14.51 9.80 -5.47
N ILE A 45 -13.40 9.66 -6.22
CA ILE A 45 -13.41 9.76 -7.69
C ILE A 45 -13.71 8.40 -8.36
N TYR A 46 -13.13 7.32 -7.85
CA TYR A 46 -13.10 6.01 -8.50
C TYR A 46 -13.72 4.88 -7.66
N GLY A 47 -14.08 5.13 -6.42
CA GLY A 47 -14.55 4.12 -5.47
C GLY A 47 -16.07 4.12 -5.30
N PHE A 48 -16.70 2.97 -5.49
CA PHE A 48 -18.11 2.75 -5.14
C PHE A 48 -18.30 2.46 -3.64
N GLY A 49 -17.35 2.89 -2.80
CA GLY A 49 -17.29 2.53 -1.38
C GLY A 49 -16.97 1.06 -1.08
N ILE A 50 -16.57 0.28 -2.09
CA ILE A 50 -16.28 -1.17 -1.99
C ILE A 50 -14.93 -1.46 -2.67
N PRO A 51 -14.06 -2.32 -2.11
CA PRO A 51 -12.80 -2.69 -2.76
C PRO A 51 -13.04 -3.53 -4.01
N LEU A 52 -12.27 -3.28 -5.05
CA LEU A 52 -12.29 -4.09 -6.27
C LEU A 52 -11.88 -5.53 -5.95
N ARG A 53 -12.41 -6.52 -6.68
CA ARG A 53 -12.00 -7.93 -6.52
C ARG A 53 -10.48 -8.12 -6.55
N ARG A 54 -9.79 -7.35 -7.40
CA ARG A 54 -8.32 -7.38 -7.51
C ARG A 54 -7.62 -6.85 -6.25
N CYS A 55 -8.20 -5.88 -5.53
CA CYS A 55 -7.72 -5.45 -4.23
C CYS A 55 -7.67 -6.64 -3.26
N CYS A 56 -8.80 -7.31 -3.05
CA CYS A 56 -8.89 -8.42 -2.11
C CYS A 56 -7.95 -9.59 -2.47
N GLN A 57 -7.85 -9.94 -3.76
CA GLN A 57 -6.90 -10.96 -4.23
C GLN A 57 -5.44 -10.63 -3.88
N HIS A 58 -5.06 -9.36 -3.89
CA HIS A 58 -3.69 -8.94 -3.55
C HIS A 58 -3.49 -8.75 -2.05
N VAL A 59 -4.54 -8.40 -1.30
CA VAL A 59 -4.53 -8.48 0.17
C VAL A 59 -4.26 -9.91 0.62
N ASP A 60 -4.90 -10.91 0.02
CA ASP A 60 -4.64 -12.32 0.35
C ASP A 60 -3.19 -12.73 0.03
N LYS A 61 -2.63 -12.24 -1.08
CA LYS A 61 -1.20 -12.46 -1.39
C LYS A 61 -0.28 -11.81 -0.36
N LEU A 62 -0.63 -10.61 0.14
CA LEU A 62 0.12 -9.95 1.21
C LEU A 62 0.02 -10.72 2.53
N ASN A 63 -1.15 -11.28 2.86
CA ASN A 63 -1.33 -12.15 4.02
C ASN A 63 -0.45 -13.40 3.92
N ILE A 64 -0.42 -14.06 2.76
CA ILE A 64 0.46 -15.22 2.52
C ILE A 64 1.94 -14.84 2.69
N LEU A 65 2.34 -13.66 2.20
CA LEU A 65 3.70 -13.16 2.41
C LEU A 65 3.99 -12.94 3.90
N ALA A 66 3.11 -12.24 4.61
CA ALA A 66 3.24 -11.95 6.03
C ALA A 66 3.36 -13.21 6.89
N GLN A 67 2.60 -14.26 6.55
CA GLN A 67 2.57 -15.51 7.31
C GLN A 67 3.79 -16.40 7.07
N HIS A 68 4.33 -16.41 5.84
CA HIS A 68 5.27 -17.46 5.44
C HIS A 68 6.63 -16.99 4.94
N ARG A 69 6.76 -15.73 4.50
CA ARG A 69 7.91 -15.29 3.70
C ARG A 69 8.53 -13.98 4.15
N THR A 70 7.73 -13.11 4.75
CA THR A 70 8.09 -11.71 4.99
C THR A 70 7.59 -11.30 6.36
N ASN A 71 8.43 -10.61 7.14
CA ASN A 71 8.03 -10.07 8.43
C ASN A 71 6.82 -9.12 8.24
N PRO A 72 5.70 -9.29 8.99
CA PRO A 72 4.53 -8.41 8.89
C PRO A 72 4.86 -6.92 9.06
N ARG A 73 5.81 -6.58 9.94
CA ARG A 73 6.27 -5.20 10.13
C ARG A 73 7.03 -4.67 8.93
N PHE A 74 7.76 -5.53 8.21
CA PHE A 74 8.43 -5.14 6.98
C PHE A 74 7.43 -4.79 5.87
N ILE A 75 6.32 -5.53 5.78
CA ILE A 75 5.22 -5.21 4.85
C ILE A 75 4.64 -3.82 5.16
N CYS A 76 4.33 -3.56 6.45
CA CYS A 76 3.87 -2.25 6.88
C CYS A 76 4.87 -1.15 6.55
N TRP A 77 6.16 -1.37 6.83
CA TRP A 77 7.22 -0.40 6.56
C TRP A 77 7.32 -0.06 5.07
N CYS A 78 7.21 -1.06 4.20
CA CYS A 78 7.13 -0.83 2.76
C CYS A 78 5.91 0.02 2.40
N ILE A 79 4.72 -0.31 2.90
CA ILE A 79 3.51 0.50 2.65
C ILE A 79 3.72 1.94 3.14
N GLN A 80 4.30 2.13 4.32
CA GLN A 80 4.65 3.45 4.84
C GLN A 80 5.63 4.19 3.92
N ALA A 81 6.66 3.51 3.41
CA ALA A 81 7.62 4.09 2.49
C ALA A 81 6.95 4.54 1.19
N MET A 82 6.06 3.71 0.62
CA MET A 82 5.25 4.08 -0.55
C MET A 82 4.42 5.33 -0.27
N MET A 83 3.67 5.37 0.83
CA MET A 83 2.80 6.50 1.11
C MET A 83 3.58 7.80 1.37
N LYS A 84 4.73 7.71 2.09
CA LYS A 84 5.57 8.86 2.46
C LYS A 84 6.21 9.60 1.28
N GLY A 85 6.32 8.98 0.11
CA GLY A 85 6.80 9.66 -1.10
C GLY A 85 5.67 10.08 -2.04
N THR A 86 4.41 10.07 -1.58
CA THR A 86 3.27 10.66 -2.27
C THR A 86 2.64 11.76 -1.41
N THR A 87 1.77 12.57 -2.00
CA THR A 87 0.89 13.50 -1.27
C THR A 87 -0.44 12.85 -0.85
N LEU A 88 -0.61 11.56 -1.12
CA LEU A 88 -1.85 10.84 -0.86
C LEU A 88 -1.94 10.44 0.60
N ALA A 89 -3.16 10.46 1.14
CA ALA A 89 -3.46 9.99 2.48
C ALA A 89 -4.37 8.76 2.44
N LEU A 90 -4.00 7.73 3.19
CA LEU A 90 -4.89 6.59 3.42
C LEU A 90 -6.00 6.99 4.39
N ASP A 91 -7.20 6.50 4.15
CA ASP A 91 -8.36 6.68 5.00
C ASP A 91 -8.38 5.58 6.10
N PRO A 92 -8.23 5.95 7.38
CA PRO A 92 -8.22 4.98 8.48
C PRO A 92 -9.51 4.15 8.57
N SER A 93 -10.66 4.73 8.24
CA SER A 93 -11.95 4.02 8.27
C SER A 93 -11.98 2.91 7.23
N ARG A 94 -11.46 3.17 6.04
CA ARG A 94 -11.35 2.18 4.95
C ARG A 94 -10.35 1.09 5.26
N ILE A 95 -9.24 1.43 5.92
CA ILE A 95 -8.27 0.43 6.41
C ILE A 95 -8.96 -0.53 7.39
N GLN A 96 -9.77 0.00 8.31
CA GLN A 96 -10.52 -0.80 9.28
C GLN A 96 -11.58 -1.70 8.61
N ASP A 97 -12.25 -1.21 7.58
CA ASP A 97 -13.29 -1.95 6.85
C ASP A 97 -12.74 -3.00 5.87
N LEU A 98 -11.49 -2.86 5.43
CA LEU A 98 -10.89 -3.69 4.39
C LEU A 98 -10.96 -5.21 4.68
N PRO A 99 -10.63 -5.72 5.88
CA PRO A 99 -10.70 -7.15 6.19
C PRO A 99 -12.14 -7.68 6.07
N LEU A 100 -13.11 -6.90 6.55
CA LEU A 100 -14.53 -7.25 6.48
C LEU A 100 -15.00 -7.30 5.03
N MET A 101 -14.69 -6.26 4.25
CA MET A 101 -15.09 -6.16 2.84
C MET A 101 -14.45 -7.25 1.96
N CYS A 102 -13.23 -7.67 2.28
CA CYS A 102 -12.53 -8.74 1.58
C CYS A 102 -12.75 -10.13 2.17
N ASN A 103 -13.55 -10.27 3.23
CA ASN A 103 -13.78 -11.52 3.96
C ASN A 103 -12.46 -12.25 4.31
N THR A 104 -11.50 -11.49 4.85
CA THR A 104 -10.15 -11.97 5.17
C THR A 104 -9.71 -11.40 6.51
N THR A 105 -8.65 -11.95 7.09
CA THR A 105 -8.01 -11.37 8.29
C THR A 105 -6.66 -10.81 7.87
N LEU A 106 -6.39 -9.54 8.18
CA LEU A 106 -5.07 -8.96 7.94
C LEU A 106 -4.07 -9.55 8.93
N THR A 107 -3.00 -10.13 8.41
CA THR A 107 -1.90 -10.68 9.24
C THR A 107 -0.69 -9.75 9.29
N PHE A 108 -0.89 -8.49 8.92
CA PHE A 108 0.09 -7.42 8.98
C PHE A 108 -0.61 -6.09 9.25
N PRO A 109 0.02 -5.16 9.98
CA PRO A 109 -0.52 -3.82 10.15
C PRO A 109 -0.42 -3.03 8.84
N ILE A 110 -1.40 -2.17 8.57
CA ILE A 110 -1.36 -1.21 7.47
C ILE A 110 -1.06 0.17 8.07
N TYR A 111 -0.05 0.85 7.53
CA TYR A 111 0.25 2.24 7.90
C TYR A 111 -0.99 3.13 7.73
N ASN A 112 -1.39 3.84 8.77
CA ASN A 112 -2.61 4.66 8.79
C ASN A 112 -2.33 6.18 8.78
N GLY A 113 -1.05 6.59 8.66
CA GLY A 113 -0.67 8.00 8.71
C GLY A 113 -0.32 8.53 10.10
N MET A 114 -0.75 7.86 11.17
CA MET A 114 -0.51 8.26 12.56
C MET A 114 0.49 7.34 13.25
N ASP A 115 0.33 6.04 13.09
CA ASP A 115 1.18 5.04 13.73
C ASP A 115 2.37 4.68 12.84
N ASP A 116 3.53 4.54 13.46
CA ASP A 116 4.67 3.86 12.87
C ASP A 116 4.49 2.34 12.99
N CYS A 117 5.07 1.58 12.05
CA CYS A 117 4.93 0.12 11.94
C CYS A 117 5.63 -0.68 13.06
N SER A 118 5.63 -0.12 14.27
CA SER A 118 6.44 -0.47 15.42
C SER A 118 5.74 -1.42 16.40
N ASN A 119 4.40 -1.51 16.35
CA ASN A 119 3.60 -2.45 17.16
C ASN A 119 3.01 -3.57 16.30
#